data_AF-A0A6S6SVU3-F1
#
_entry.id   AF-A0A6S6SVU3-F1
#
_cell.length_a   1.000
_cell.length_b   1.000
_cell.length_c   1.000
_cell.angle_alpha   90.00
_cell.angle_beta   90.00
_cell.angle_gamma   90.00
#
_symmetry.space_group_name_H-M   'P 1'
#
loop_
_entity.id
_entity.type
_entity.pdbx_description
1 polymer ?
#
loop_
_entity_poly.entity_id
_entity_poly.type
_entity_poly.pdbx_seq_one_letter_code
_entity_poly.pdbx_strand_id
1 'polypeptide(L)' 'PEGKLNWPKVLQDQIKVVQEQLSITPLTAQALTRQFKRNPKGVQQVLDALSSLGMVQEEEGVYRLV' A
#
# COMPACT_ATOMS: atom_id res chain seq x y z
N PRO A 1 -13.20 -14.96 0.39
CA PRO A 1 -13.88 -14.29 -0.73
C PRO A 1 -13.63 -12.78 -0.67
N GLU A 2 -12.42 -12.38 -1.04
CA GLU A 2 -11.90 -11.04 -0.76
C GLU A 2 -12.21 -10.14 -1.95
N GLY A 3 -13.30 -9.41 -1.82
CA GLY A 3 -13.68 -8.39 -2.77
C GLY A 3 -12.60 -7.31 -2.80
N LYS A 4 -11.82 -7.28 -3.89
CA LYS A 4 -10.86 -6.23 -4.22
C LYS A 4 -11.24 -4.87 -3.62
N LEU A 5 -10.31 -4.24 -2.91
CA LEU A 5 -10.53 -2.98 -2.19
C LEU A 5 -10.76 -1.83 -3.18
N ASN A 6 -11.56 -0.84 -2.77
CA ASN A 6 -11.65 0.41 -3.50
C ASN A 6 -10.50 1.30 -3.06
N TRP A 7 -9.80 1.92 -4.02
CA TRP A 7 -8.81 2.94 -3.68
C TRP A 7 -9.51 4.21 -3.22
N PRO A 8 -9.33 4.61 -1.96
CA PRO A 8 -10.02 5.78 -1.44
C PRO A 8 -9.43 7.08 -2.04
N LYS A 9 -10.24 8.13 -2.10
CA LYS A 9 -9.81 9.45 -2.60
C LYS A 9 -9.00 10.25 -1.57
N VAL A 10 -9.23 9.98 -0.27
CA VAL A 10 -8.61 10.69 0.85
C VAL A 10 -7.28 10.03 1.19
N LEU A 11 -6.21 10.82 1.29
CA LEU A 11 -4.84 10.33 1.54
C LEU A 11 -4.74 9.53 2.84
N GLN A 12 -5.39 9.98 3.92
CA GLN A 12 -5.37 9.28 5.20
C GLN A 12 -5.98 7.88 5.12
N ASP A 13 -7.06 7.75 4.35
CA ASP A 13 -7.71 6.47 4.08
C ASP A 13 -6.84 5.60 3.14
N GLN A 14 -6.14 6.22 2.17
CA GLN A 14 -5.18 5.53 1.31
C GLN A 14 -4.04 4.91 2.13
N ILE A 15 -3.50 5.68 3.08
CA ILE A 15 -2.47 5.20 4.00
C ILE A 15 -3.01 4.03 4.82
N LYS A 16 -4.21 4.15 5.40
CA LYS A 16 -4.83 3.06 6.18
C LYS A 16 -4.97 1.78 5.37
N VAL A 17 -5.53 1.83 4.15
CA VAL A 17 -5.71 0.62 3.35
C VAL A 17 -4.36 0.01 2.93
N VAL A 18 -3.34 0.82 2.62
CA VAL A 18 -2.00 0.31 2.29
C VAL A 18 -1.36 -0.32 3.53
N GLN A 19 -1.45 0.34 4.68
CA GLN A 19 -0.95 -0.16 5.96
C GLN A 19 -1.64 -1.46 6.38
N GLU A 20 -2.97 -1.57 6.26
CA GLU A 20 -3.70 -2.82 6.55
C GLU A 20 -3.22 -3.96 5.66
N GLN A 21 -3.01 -3.71 4.36
CA GLN A 21 -2.48 -4.73 3.45
C GLN A 21 -1.05 -5.17 3.83
N LEU A 22 -0.18 -4.21 4.14
CA LEU A 22 1.19 -4.48 4.56
C LEU A 22 1.28 -5.14 5.95
N SER A 23 0.29 -4.91 6.82
CA SER A 23 0.19 -5.53 8.13
C SER A 23 -0.19 -7.01 8.06
N ILE A 24 -0.85 -7.43 6.98
CA ILE A 24 -1.18 -8.84 6.75
C ILE A 24 0.05 -9.57 6.20
N THR A 25 0.71 -8.99 5.19
CA THR A 25 1.89 -9.58 4.57
C THR A 25 2.72 -8.50 3.87
N PRO A 26 4.06 -8.61 3.84
CA PRO A 26 4.89 -7.72 3.05
C PRO A 26 4.59 -7.87 1.56
N LEU A 27 4.35 -6.74 0.88
CA LEU A 27 3.87 -6.71 -0.51
C LEU A 27 4.66 -5.69 -1.32
N THR A 28 4.89 -6.01 -2.59
CA THR A 28 5.40 -5.03 -3.56
C THR A 28 4.29 -4.05 -3.96
N ALA A 29 4.65 -2.85 -4.43
CA ALA A 29 3.66 -1.91 -4.95
C ALA A 29 2.78 -2.49 -6.06
N GLN A 30 3.35 -3.41 -6.85
CA GLN A 30 2.64 -4.12 -7.91
C GLN A 30 1.64 -5.15 -7.34
N ALA A 31 1.98 -5.82 -6.24
CA ALA A 31 1.07 -6.73 -5.56
C ALA A 31 -0.06 -5.96 -4.83
N LEU A 32 0.27 -4.85 -4.19
CA LEU A 32 -0.69 -3.92 -3.59
C LEU A 32 -1.69 -3.40 -4.62
N THR A 33 -1.22 -2.91 -5.78
CA THR A 33 -2.12 -2.46 -6.86
C THR A 33 -3.08 -3.55 -7.35
N ARG A 34 -2.69 -4.84 -7.30
CA ARG A 34 -3.55 -5.98 -7.65
C ARG A 34 -4.64 -6.25 -6.60
N GLN A 35 -4.47 -5.83 -5.35
CA GLN A 35 -5.49 -5.93 -4.29
C GLN A 35 -6.66 -4.97 -4.52
N PHE A 36 -6.43 -3.89 -5.26
CA PHE A 36 -7.46 -2.89 -5.55
C PHE A 36 -8.24 -3.21 -6.84
N LYS A 37 -9.52 -2.80 -6.90
CA LYS A 37 -10.37 -2.99 -8.11
C LYS A 37 -9.85 -2.24 -9.33
N ARG A 38 -9.15 -1.12 -9.13
CA ARG A 38 -8.56 -0.28 -10.16
C ARG A 38 -7.10 -0.03 -9.80
N ASN A 39 -6.21 -0.04 -10.80
CA ASN A 39 -4.81 0.35 -10.63
C ASN A 39 -4.74 1.81 -10.13
N PRO A 40 -4.39 2.03 -8.86
CA PRO A 40 -4.33 3.38 -8.32
C PRO A 40 -2.99 4.00 -8.66
N LYS A 41 -3.00 5.15 -9.34
CA LYS A 41 -1.77 5.90 -9.66
C LYS A 41 -1.04 6.45 -8.43
N GLY A 42 -1.68 6.43 -7.26
CA GLY A 42 -1.15 6.97 -6.00
C GLY A 42 -0.50 5.94 -5.08
N VAL A 43 -0.59 4.63 -5.35
CA VAL A 43 -0.03 3.59 -4.43
C VAL A 43 1.46 3.80 -4.21
N GLN A 44 2.22 4.08 -5.27
CA GLN A 44 3.65 4.33 -5.16
C GLN A 44 3.95 5.60 -4.37
N GLN A 45 3.21 6.69 -4.58
CA GLN A 45 3.39 7.93 -3.81
C GLN A 45 3.11 7.73 -2.31
N VAL A 46 2.10 6.92 -1.98
CA VAL A 46 1.76 6.61 -0.58
C VAL A 46 2.85 5.75 0.06
N LEU A 47 3.35 4.73 -0.65
CA LEU A 47 4.43 3.87 -0.16
C LEU A 47 5.74 4.64 0.03
N ASP A 48 6.08 5.50 -0.93
CA ASP A 48 7.27 6.37 -0.87
C ASP A 48 7.19 7.36 0.30
N ALA A 49 6.01 7.98 0.51
CA ALA A 49 5.77 8.83 1.66
C ALA A 49 5.88 8.06 2.98
N LEU A 50 5.28 6.87 3.08
CA LEU A 50 5.38 6.03 4.27
C LEU A 50 6.82 5.58 4.54
N SER A 51 7.60 5.31 3.50
CA SER A 51 9.00 4.92 3.62
C SER A 51 9.86 6.09 4.09
N SER A 52 9.63 7.28 3.52
CA SER A 52 10.26 8.52 3.96
C SER A 52 9.93 8.88 5.42
N LEU A 53 8.73 8.53 5.89
CA LEU A 53 8.31 8.70 7.29
C LEU A 53 8.88 7.63 8.23
N GLY A 54 9.55 6.60 7.71
CA GLY A 54 10.04 5.46 8.49
C GLY A 54 8.93 4.53 8.99
N MET A 55 7.73 4.59 8.40
CA MET A 55 6.61 3.71 8.75
C MET A 55 6.66 2.38 7.99
N VAL A 56 7.23 2.37 6.79
CA VAL A 56 7.46 1.13 6.02
C VAL A 56 8.93 1.03 5.62
N GLN A 57 9.44 -0.20 5.62
CA GLN A 57 10.74 -0.52 5.04
C GLN A 57 10.54 -1.06 3.65
N GLU A 58 11.32 -0.56 2.70
CA GLU A 58 11.43 -1.15 1.37
C GLU A 58 12.67 -2.06 1.36
N GLU A 59 12.48 -3.36 1.14
CA GLU A 59 13.55 -4.34 0.93
C GLU A 59 13.35 -4.98 -0.45
N GLU A 60 14.30 -4.78 -1.37
CA GLU A 60 14.26 -5.37 -2.72
C GLU A 60 12.94 -5.09 -3.50
N GLY A 61 12.32 -3.93 -3.26
CA GLY A 61 11.04 -3.54 -3.86
C GLY A 61 9.80 -4.16 -3.19
N VAL A 62 9.99 -4.87 -2.08
CA VAL A 62 8.94 -5.34 -1.18
C VAL A 62 8.79 -4.33 -0.05
N TYR A 63 7.58 -3.84 0.17
CA TYR A 63 7.28 -2.97 1.31
C TYR A 63 6.81 -3.83 2.48
N ARG A 64 7.26 -3.48 3.68
CA ARG A 64 6.83 -4.08 4.95
C ARG A 64 6.62 -2.97 5.97
N LEU A 65 5.72 -3.17 6.93
CA LEU A 65 5.68 -2.27 8.09
C LEU A 65 6.94 -2.48 8.94
N VAL A 66 7.50 -1.37 9.45
CA VAL A 66 8.62 -1.35 10.40
C VAL A 66 8.12 -1.73 11.79
#